data_AF-A0A5B1M4H2-F1
#
_entry.id   AF-A0A5B1M4H2-F1
#
_cell.length_a   1.000
_cell.length_b   1.000
_cell.length_c   1.000
_cell.angle_alpha   90.00
_cell.angle_beta   90.00
_cell.angle_gamma   90.00
#
_symmetry.space_group_name_H-M   'P 1'
#
loop_
_entity.id
_entity.type
_entity.pdbx_description
1 polymer ?
#
loop_
_entity_poly.entity_id
_entity_poly.type
_entity_poly.pdbx_seq_one_letter_code
_entity_poly.pdbx_strand_id
1 'polypeptide(L)'
;MGHPSSRTSRIAVAAATPVAIVAAAAMIWQSSNAAFTGSTRNSGNNWAAGAVALTDDDNGSARFQVQNMVPGQTDSKCLKVTANASVPGTVKGYAVNPTSSVHGLESRIKIAIQAGTGGGFGSCDGFTSEETLISGVTLGQLATVDTYEEGIGGWDVTAGTHSRTYRVTWTFDTTGMTQNQIDQLQGAQTGIDMQWELRSN
;
A
#
# COMPACT_ATOMS: atom_id res chain seq x y z
N MET A 1 -4.84 -32.61 -61.40
CA MET A 1 -5.20 -32.23 -60.02
C MET A 1 -5.83 -33.45 -59.36
N GLY A 2 -5.07 -34.16 -58.51
CA GLY A 2 -5.52 -35.43 -57.92
C GLY A 2 -6.44 -35.20 -56.74
N HIS A 3 -7.65 -35.77 -56.78
CA HIS A 3 -8.52 -35.84 -55.61
C HIS A 3 -7.85 -36.72 -54.53
N PRO A 4 -7.70 -36.22 -53.29
CA PRO A 4 -7.09 -37.01 -52.24
C PRO A 4 -7.98 -38.22 -51.92
N SER A 5 -7.37 -39.40 -51.81
CA SER A 5 -8.10 -40.63 -51.49
C SER A 5 -8.71 -40.57 -50.08
N SER A 6 -9.84 -41.25 -49.88
CA SER A 6 -10.60 -41.28 -48.61
C SER A 6 -9.77 -41.73 -47.39
N ARG A 7 -8.66 -42.45 -47.61
CA ARG A 7 -7.71 -42.86 -46.55
C ARG A 7 -6.84 -41.70 -46.08
N THR A 8 -6.40 -40.82 -46.99
CA THR A 8 -5.58 -39.64 -46.66
C THR A 8 -6.39 -38.62 -45.86
N SER A 9 -7.68 -38.47 -46.18
CA SER A 9 -8.61 -37.61 -45.44
C SER A 9 -8.87 -38.12 -44.00
N ARG A 10 -8.98 -39.45 -43.79
CA ARG A 10 -9.16 -40.04 -42.45
C ARG A 10 -7.93 -39.87 -41.54
N ILE A 11 -6.72 -39.95 -42.09
CA ILE A 11 -5.49 -39.76 -41.31
C ILE A 11 -5.29 -38.28 -40.92
N ALA A 12 -5.64 -37.36 -41.83
CA ALA A 12 -5.59 -35.92 -41.54
C ALA A 12 -6.57 -35.52 -40.41
N VAL A 13 -7.77 -36.13 -40.38
CA VAL A 13 -8.77 -35.90 -39.30
C VAL A 13 -8.35 -36.55 -37.97
N ALA A 14 -7.71 -37.73 -38.02
CA ALA A 14 -7.25 -38.42 -36.80
C ALA A 14 -6.06 -37.72 -36.11
N ALA A 15 -5.18 -37.06 -36.86
CA ALA A 15 -4.01 -36.37 -36.32
C ALA A 15 -4.32 -34.94 -35.82
N ALA A 16 -5.34 -34.28 -36.37
CA ALA A 16 -5.69 -32.90 -35.99
C ALA A 16 -6.18 -32.79 -34.54
N THR A 17 -6.84 -33.83 -34.03
CA THR A 17 -7.46 -33.83 -32.70
C THR A 17 -6.43 -33.81 -31.55
N PRO A 18 -5.44 -34.72 -31.48
CA PRO A 18 -4.43 -34.67 -30.41
C PRO A 18 -3.53 -33.44 -30.50
N VAL A 19 -3.23 -32.93 -31.69
CA VAL A 19 -2.47 -31.68 -31.85
C VAL A 19 -3.25 -30.48 -31.32
N ALA A 20 -4.56 -30.41 -31.59
CA ALA A 20 -5.42 -29.37 -31.02
C ALA A 20 -5.52 -29.48 -29.48
N ILE A 21 -5.54 -30.69 -28.92
CA ILE A 21 -5.54 -30.90 -27.47
C ILE A 21 -4.21 -30.46 -26.84
N VAL A 22 -3.07 -30.79 -27.45
CA VAL A 22 -1.75 -30.36 -26.96
C VAL A 22 -1.58 -28.84 -27.11
N ALA A 23 -2.06 -28.25 -28.21
CA ALA A 23 -2.05 -26.80 -28.41
C ALA A 23 -2.98 -26.08 -27.43
N ALA A 24 -4.18 -26.60 -27.17
CA ALA A 24 -5.09 -26.08 -26.15
C ALA A 24 -4.50 -26.23 -24.74
N ALA A 25 -3.87 -27.37 -24.43
CA ALA A 25 -3.17 -27.59 -23.16
C ALA A 25 -1.97 -26.64 -23.00
N ALA A 26 -1.22 -26.35 -24.07
CA ALA A 26 -0.14 -25.36 -24.06
C ALA A 26 -0.65 -23.92 -23.90
N MET A 27 -1.82 -23.61 -24.49
CA MET A 27 -2.50 -22.31 -24.30
C MET A 27 -3.07 -22.15 -22.88
N ILE A 28 -3.58 -23.23 -22.26
CA ILE A 28 -4.01 -23.25 -20.86
C ILE A 28 -2.79 -23.18 -19.91
N TRP A 29 -1.65 -23.76 -20.29
CA TRP A 29 -0.39 -23.74 -19.52
C TRP A 29 0.34 -22.40 -19.58
N GLN A 30 0.10 -21.57 -20.61
CA GLN A 30 0.30 -20.12 -20.54
C GLN A 30 -0.78 -19.46 -19.68
N SER A 31 -1.09 -20.08 -18.54
CA SER A 31 -2.00 -19.58 -17.53
C SER A 31 -1.57 -18.17 -17.19
N SER A 32 -2.47 -17.22 -17.43
CA SER A 32 -2.32 -15.84 -17.02
C SER A 32 -2.03 -15.80 -15.52
N ASN A 33 -0.77 -15.60 -15.13
CA ASN A 33 -0.45 -15.12 -13.80
C ASN A 33 -0.86 -13.65 -13.75
N ALA A 34 -2.13 -13.40 -13.40
CA ALA A 34 -2.52 -12.09 -12.95
C ALA A 34 -1.90 -11.88 -11.57
N ALA A 35 -1.04 -10.87 -11.42
CA ALA A 35 -0.57 -10.46 -10.11
C ALA A 35 -1.79 -10.04 -9.29
N PHE A 36 -2.04 -10.72 -8.18
CA PHE A 36 -3.11 -10.35 -7.27
C PHE A 36 -2.60 -9.17 -6.43
N THR A 37 -3.21 -8.00 -6.62
CA THR A 37 -2.92 -6.82 -5.82
C THR A 37 -4.12 -6.45 -4.95
N GLY A 38 -3.84 -6.11 -3.70
CA GLY A 38 -4.83 -5.60 -2.75
C GLY A 38 -4.26 -4.41 -2.07
N SER A 39 -5.02 -3.32 -1.98
CA SER A 39 -4.60 -2.13 -1.27
C SER A 39 -5.57 -1.75 -0.17
N THR A 40 -5.03 -1.23 0.93
CA THR A 40 -5.80 -0.48 1.91
C THR A 40 -5.26 0.94 1.96
N ARG A 41 -6.15 1.92 1.91
CA ARG A 41 -5.83 3.34 1.95
C ARG A 41 -6.41 3.94 3.21
N ASN A 42 -5.55 4.57 4.00
CA ASN A 42 -5.93 5.34 5.17
C ASN A 42 -6.33 6.76 4.71
N SER A 43 -7.53 6.90 4.11
CA SER A 43 -8.07 8.18 3.60
C SER A 43 -9.60 8.27 3.70
N GLY A 44 -10.15 9.44 4.01
CA GLY A 44 -11.61 9.67 4.06
C GLY A 44 -12.31 9.73 2.68
N ASN A 45 -13.20 8.75 2.39
CA ASN A 45 -14.31 8.62 1.40
C ASN A 45 -14.03 8.89 -0.12
N ASN A 46 -14.50 8.17 -1.16
CA ASN A 46 -15.19 6.87 -1.40
C ASN A 46 -15.16 6.54 -2.95
N TRP A 47 -15.53 5.30 -3.34
CA TRP A 47 -15.83 4.70 -4.69
C TRP A 47 -14.76 3.84 -5.43
N ALA A 48 -15.25 2.75 -6.08
CA ALA A 48 -14.72 1.38 -6.06
C ALA A 48 -14.40 0.71 -7.42
N ALA A 49 -13.60 -0.38 -7.40
CA ALA A 49 -13.78 -1.64 -8.15
C ALA A 49 -12.90 -2.78 -7.57
N GLY A 50 -13.29 -4.04 -7.79
CA GLY A 50 -12.87 -5.30 -7.11
C GLY A 50 -11.41 -5.48 -6.67
N ALA A 51 -11.23 -5.93 -5.42
CA ALA A 51 -9.96 -5.92 -4.68
C ALA A 51 -9.60 -7.28 -4.04
N VAL A 52 -8.30 -7.56 -3.89
CA VAL A 52 -7.81 -8.35 -2.75
C VAL A 52 -8.03 -7.51 -1.50
N ALA A 53 -8.73 -8.06 -0.51
CA ALA A 53 -9.10 -7.33 0.69
C ALA A 53 -7.90 -7.23 1.65
N LEU A 54 -7.08 -6.20 1.49
CA LEU A 54 -6.43 -5.58 2.64
C LEU A 54 -7.53 -4.82 3.38
N THR A 55 -8.03 -5.39 4.46
CA THR A 55 -8.86 -4.64 5.40
C THR A 55 -7.91 -3.98 6.37
N ASP A 56 -7.81 -2.65 6.31
CA ASP A 56 -7.73 -1.91 7.56
C ASP A 56 -9.04 -2.17 8.31
N ASP A 57 -9.03 -2.26 9.62
CA ASP A 57 -10.15 -2.77 10.39
C ASP A 57 -11.39 -1.85 10.45
N ASP A 58 -11.61 -0.94 9.48
CA ASP A 58 -12.88 -0.24 9.36
C ASP A 58 -13.33 0.36 7.99
N ASN A 59 -14.60 0.76 8.03
CA ASN A 59 -15.51 1.26 7.02
C ASN A 59 -15.26 2.76 6.69
N GLY A 60 -14.07 3.09 6.18
CA GLY A 60 -13.80 4.37 5.49
C GLY A 60 -13.44 5.57 6.36
N SER A 61 -12.87 5.40 7.56
CA SER A 61 -12.47 6.57 8.37
C SER A 61 -11.24 6.40 9.25
N ALA A 62 -10.19 5.73 8.78
CA ALA A 62 -8.86 6.06 9.29
C ALA A 62 -8.49 7.43 8.71
N ARG A 63 -8.51 8.47 9.55
CA ARG A 63 -8.02 9.81 9.19
C ARG A 63 -7.09 10.29 10.27
N PHE A 64 -5.78 10.29 9.98
CA PHE A 64 -4.85 10.96 10.86
C PHE A 64 -4.92 12.48 10.63
N GLN A 65 -5.87 13.09 11.33
CA GLN A 65 -6.10 14.53 11.28
C GLN A 65 -5.64 15.18 12.56
N VAL A 66 -4.77 16.17 12.42
CA VAL A 66 -4.38 17.04 13.53
C VAL A 66 -4.85 18.44 13.21
N GLN A 67 -5.65 19.00 14.11
CA GLN A 67 -6.11 20.37 14.04
C GLN A 67 -5.42 21.18 15.12
N ASN A 68 -5.24 22.48 14.87
CA ASN A 68 -4.70 23.43 15.85
C ASN A 68 -3.31 23.02 16.38
N MET A 69 -2.44 22.50 15.50
CA MET A 69 -1.07 22.17 15.85
C MET A 69 -0.32 23.39 16.37
N VAL A 70 0.43 23.22 17.46
CA VAL A 70 1.34 24.25 17.98
C VAL A 70 2.81 23.87 17.73
N PRO A 71 3.73 24.84 17.61
CA PRO A 71 5.16 24.57 17.46
C PRO A 71 5.69 23.58 18.51
N GLY A 72 6.45 22.57 18.06
CA GLY A 72 7.01 21.52 18.92
C GLY A 72 6.04 20.43 19.35
N GLN A 73 4.75 20.52 18.99
CA GLN A 73 3.78 19.49 19.32
C GLN A 73 4.10 18.18 18.59
N THR A 74 3.83 17.07 19.28
CA THR A 74 3.93 15.72 18.74
C THR A 74 2.77 14.87 19.23
N ASP A 75 2.30 13.94 18.38
CA ASP A 75 1.35 12.91 18.76
C ASP A 75 1.58 11.67 17.88
N SER A 76 1.00 10.54 18.27
CA SER A 76 1.12 9.28 17.55
C SER A 76 -0.21 8.56 17.43
N LYS A 77 -0.39 7.84 16.32
CA LYS A 77 -1.52 6.94 16.10
C LYS A 77 -1.04 5.62 15.58
N CYS A 78 -1.79 4.59 15.93
CA CYS A 78 -1.53 3.24 15.45
C CYS A 78 -2.59 2.81 14.44
N LEU A 79 -2.17 1.96 13.52
CA LEU A 79 -2.95 1.41 12.42
C LEU A 79 -2.64 -0.07 12.33
N LYS A 80 -3.65 -0.93 12.18
CA LYS A 80 -3.45 -2.37 12.01
C LYS A 80 -3.76 -2.79 10.57
N VAL A 81 -2.72 -3.07 9.81
CA VAL A 81 -2.87 -3.58 8.44
C VAL A 81 -3.06 -5.08 8.49
N THR A 82 -4.17 -5.58 7.93
CA THR A 82 -4.44 -7.02 7.82
C THR A 82 -4.41 -7.45 6.36
N ALA A 83 -3.56 -8.44 6.07
CA ALA A 83 -3.43 -9.05 4.76
C ALA A 83 -4.11 -10.42 4.73
N ASN A 84 -5.04 -10.59 3.80
CA ASN A 84 -5.69 -11.86 3.51
C ASN A 84 -5.15 -12.36 2.16
N ALA A 85 -4.16 -13.24 2.22
CA ALA A 85 -3.45 -13.72 1.05
C ALA A 85 -3.91 -15.13 0.65
N SER A 86 -4.20 -15.35 -0.63
CA SER A 86 -4.49 -16.68 -1.18
C SER A 86 -3.24 -17.42 -1.66
N VAL A 87 -2.17 -16.67 -1.96
CA VAL A 87 -0.84 -17.13 -2.36
C VAL A 87 0.22 -16.28 -1.65
N PRO A 88 1.49 -16.74 -1.56
CA PRO A 88 2.55 -15.92 -0.98
C PRO A 88 2.74 -14.58 -1.70
N GLY A 89 3.10 -13.55 -0.95
CA GLY A 89 3.35 -12.21 -1.47
C GLY A 89 3.99 -11.30 -0.43
N THR A 90 4.21 -10.05 -0.79
CA THR A 90 4.82 -9.05 0.10
C THR A 90 3.90 -7.85 0.25
N VAL A 91 3.80 -7.33 1.48
CA VAL A 91 3.06 -6.10 1.78
C VAL A 91 4.02 -4.94 1.98
N LYS A 92 3.82 -3.84 1.26
CA LYS A 92 4.58 -2.58 1.42
C LYS A 92 3.65 -1.39 1.56
N GLY A 93 4.11 -0.33 2.23
CA GLY A 93 3.41 0.94 2.34
C GLY A 93 4.04 2.04 1.47
N TYR A 94 3.25 2.92 0.87
CA TYR A 94 3.73 4.10 0.14
C TYR A 94 2.75 5.26 0.31
N ALA A 95 3.23 6.46 0.05
CA ALA A 95 2.49 7.69 0.19
C ALA A 95 1.68 8.01 -1.08
N VAL A 96 0.47 8.54 -0.90
CA VAL A 96 -0.39 9.00 -2.00
C VAL A 96 -1.10 10.29 -1.62
N ASN A 97 -1.56 11.05 -2.63
CA ASN A 97 -2.34 12.29 -2.47
C ASN A 97 -1.73 13.34 -1.51
N PRO A 98 -0.45 13.70 -1.65
CA PRO A 98 0.15 14.73 -0.83
C PRO A 98 -0.53 16.09 -1.06
N THR A 99 -0.74 16.83 0.03
CA THR A 99 -1.22 18.21 0.02
C THR A 99 -0.12 19.11 0.54
N SER A 100 0.45 19.93 -0.35
CA SER A 100 1.42 20.96 0.02
C SER A 100 0.71 22.21 0.56
N SER A 101 1.35 22.90 1.49
CA SER A 101 0.88 24.21 1.95
C SER A 101 1.61 25.32 1.21
N VAL A 102 0.96 26.47 1.02
CA VAL A 102 1.56 27.68 0.42
C VAL A 102 2.85 28.11 1.14
N HIS A 103 2.93 27.89 2.46
CA HIS A 103 4.05 28.30 3.29
C HIS A 103 5.01 27.14 3.65
N GLY A 104 4.89 26.00 2.99
CA GLY A 104 5.81 24.87 3.16
C GLY A 104 5.69 24.09 4.48
N LEU A 105 4.51 24.07 5.11
CA LEU A 105 4.23 23.32 6.35
C LEU A 105 4.64 21.84 6.25
N GLU A 106 4.49 21.19 5.09
CA GLU A 106 4.92 19.80 4.84
C GLU A 106 6.42 19.57 5.08
N SER A 107 7.25 20.62 4.95
CA SER A 107 8.68 20.57 5.25
C SER A 107 8.98 20.68 6.75
N ARG A 108 7.96 20.97 7.57
CA ARG A 108 8.04 21.15 9.02
C ARG A 108 7.27 20.09 9.82
N ILE A 109 6.45 19.29 9.16
CA ILE A 109 5.87 18.09 9.78
C ILE A 109 6.84 16.93 9.60
N LYS A 110 7.48 16.49 10.68
CA LYS A 110 8.34 15.31 10.71
C LYS A 110 7.51 14.08 10.99
N ILE A 111 7.77 12.99 10.29
CA ILE A 111 7.10 11.70 10.43
C ILE A 111 8.11 10.63 10.81
N ALA A 112 7.74 9.81 11.80
CA ALA A 112 8.41 8.56 12.13
C ALA A 112 7.39 7.42 12.05
N ILE A 113 7.82 6.27 11.53
CA ILE A 113 6.98 5.08 11.36
C ILE A 113 7.72 3.88 11.94
N GLN A 114 7.04 3.17 12.82
CA GLN A 114 7.50 1.93 13.41
C GLN A 114 6.49 0.83 13.14
N ALA A 115 6.99 -0.37 12.90
CA ALA A 115 6.17 -1.56 12.76
C ALA A 115 6.35 -2.48 13.96
N GLY A 116 5.29 -3.20 14.32
CA GLY A 116 5.32 -4.12 15.44
C GLY A 116 3.96 -4.76 15.72
N THR A 117 3.74 -5.07 16.99
CA THR A 117 2.57 -5.81 17.48
C THR A 117 1.88 -5.03 18.61
N GLY A 118 0.67 -5.46 18.99
CA GLY A 118 -0.18 -4.71 19.93
C GLY A 118 -0.72 -3.41 19.31
N GLY A 119 -1.31 -2.54 20.13
CA GLY A 119 -2.04 -1.37 19.64
C GLY A 119 -3.24 -1.71 18.75
N GLY A 120 -3.82 -0.69 18.12
CA GLY A 120 -4.92 -0.84 17.18
C GLY A 120 -5.37 0.50 16.60
N PHE A 121 -6.58 0.53 16.01
CA PHE A 121 -7.16 1.70 15.36
C PHE A 121 -7.09 2.96 16.21
N GLY A 122 -6.20 3.88 15.86
CA GLY A 122 -6.06 5.19 16.51
C GLY A 122 -5.52 5.17 17.94
N SER A 123 -5.22 4.00 18.51
CA SER A 123 -4.59 3.88 19.84
C SER A 123 -3.32 3.02 19.78
N CYS A 124 -2.25 3.56 20.35
CA CYS A 124 -0.99 2.85 20.51
C CYS A 124 -0.85 2.18 21.88
N ASP A 125 -1.94 2.04 22.64
CA ASP A 125 -1.91 1.35 23.92
C ASP A 125 -1.50 -0.11 23.74
N GLY A 126 -0.46 -0.54 24.48
CA GLY A 126 0.11 -1.88 24.34
C GLY A 126 0.90 -2.12 23.05
N PHE A 127 1.13 -1.09 22.22
CA PHE A 127 2.00 -1.21 21.05
C PHE A 127 3.44 -1.51 21.47
N THR A 128 4.03 -2.53 20.86
CA THR A 128 5.43 -2.91 21.02
C THR A 128 6.13 -2.79 19.67
N SER A 129 7.12 -1.91 19.59
CA SER A 129 7.91 -1.72 18.37
C SER A 129 8.84 -2.90 18.15
N GLU A 130 8.84 -3.44 16.94
CA GLU A 130 9.76 -4.51 16.51
C GLU A 130 10.74 -4.00 15.46
N GLU A 131 10.35 -2.99 14.68
CA GLU A 131 11.12 -2.44 13.57
C GLU A 131 10.89 -0.92 13.46
N THR A 132 11.95 -0.17 13.20
CA THR A 132 11.84 1.25 12.83
C THR A 132 12.01 1.40 11.33
N LEU A 133 10.95 1.83 10.64
CA LEU A 133 10.91 1.99 9.19
C LEU A 133 11.36 3.39 8.76
N ILE A 134 10.94 4.40 9.52
CA ILE A 134 11.27 5.81 9.29
C ILE A 134 11.56 6.46 10.64
N SER A 135 12.66 7.22 10.72
CA SER A 135 13.11 7.90 11.93
C SER A 135 13.15 9.43 11.80
N GLY A 136 12.05 10.06 11.34
CA GLY A 136 11.92 11.52 11.35
C GLY A 136 12.24 12.22 10.02
N VAL A 137 11.64 11.79 8.92
CA VAL A 137 11.68 12.51 7.62
C VAL A 137 10.57 13.57 7.56
N THR A 138 10.70 14.59 6.73
CA THR A 138 9.58 15.53 6.53
C THR A 138 8.43 14.87 5.77
N LEU A 139 7.21 15.40 5.91
CA LEU A 139 6.06 14.96 5.14
C LEU A 139 6.30 15.11 3.64
N GLY A 140 6.97 16.18 3.22
CA GLY A 140 7.39 16.38 1.84
C GLY A 140 8.40 15.34 1.34
N GLN A 141 9.31 14.86 2.20
CA GLN A 141 10.21 13.75 1.86
C GLN A 141 9.48 12.41 1.80
N LEU A 142 8.53 12.17 2.72
CA LEU A 142 7.71 10.96 2.69
C LEU A 142 6.87 10.89 1.39
N ALA A 143 6.42 12.04 0.89
CA ALA A 143 5.66 12.12 -0.35
C ALA A 143 6.42 11.68 -1.61
N THR A 144 7.75 11.55 -1.56
CA THR A 144 8.53 11.03 -2.69
C THR A 144 8.59 9.51 -2.71
N VAL A 145 8.06 8.82 -1.69
CA VAL A 145 7.92 7.36 -1.66
C VAL A 145 6.49 7.03 -2.12
N ASP A 146 6.22 7.18 -3.42
CA ASP A 146 4.86 7.17 -3.98
C ASP A 146 4.55 5.94 -4.85
N THR A 147 5.49 5.00 -4.94
CA THR A 147 5.35 3.73 -5.64
C THR A 147 5.51 2.52 -4.72
N TYR A 148 4.97 1.37 -5.14
CA TYR A 148 5.16 0.11 -4.42
C TYR A 148 6.63 -0.32 -4.39
N GLU A 149 7.35 -0.09 -5.48
CA GLU A 149 8.74 -0.48 -5.66
C GLU A 149 9.64 0.19 -4.63
N GLU A 150 9.42 1.48 -4.39
CA GLU A 150 10.12 2.30 -3.40
C GLU A 150 9.52 2.22 -1.99
N GLY A 151 8.38 1.53 -1.85
CA GLY A 151 7.58 1.48 -0.65
C GLY A 151 8.35 1.09 0.61
N ILE A 152 7.92 1.66 1.73
CA ILE A 152 8.47 1.43 3.06
C ILE A 152 7.95 0.14 3.69
N GLY A 153 8.78 -0.43 4.55
CA GLY A 153 8.54 -1.77 5.07
C GLY A 153 8.63 -2.80 3.95
N GLY A 154 7.86 -3.87 4.09
CA GLY A 154 8.07 -5.08 3.32
C GLY A 154 8.03 -6.24 4.29
N TRP A 155 6.90 -6.90 4.37
CA TRP A 155 6.79 -8.14 5.12
C TRP A 155 6.09 -9.18 4.27
N ASP A 156 6.69 -10.35 4.23
CA ASP A 156 6.20 -11.47 3.44
C ASP A 156 5.05 -12.15 4.16
N VAL A 157 4.03 -12.51 3.38
CA VAL A 157 2.89 -13.30 3.80
C VAL A 157 2.87 -14.61 3.05
N THR A 158 2.48 -15.67 3.75
CA THR A 158 2.06 -16.92 3.12
C THR A 158 0.55 -16.86 2.84
N ALA A 159 0.01 -17.91 2.21
CA ALA A 159 -1.44 -18.05 2.16
C ALA A 159 -2.02 -18.08 3.59
N GLY A 160 -3.06 -17.27 3.84
CA GLY A 160 -3.65 -17.08 5.15
C GLY A 160 -3.89 -15.62 5.49
N THR A 161 -4.31 -15.38 6.74
CA THR A 161 -4.51 -14.04 7.29
C THR A 161 -3.35 -13.68 8.19
N HIS A 162 -2.76 -12.53 7.94
CA HIS A 162 -1.65 -11.99 8.73
C HIS A 162 -1.91 -10.51 9.02
N SER A 163 -1.39 -9.99 10.13
CA SER A 163 -1.53 -8.58 10.46
C SER A 163 -0.22 -8.00 10.98
N ARG A 164 -0.06 -6.69 10.76
CA ARG A 164 1.03 -5.91 11.35
C ARG A 164 0.51 -4.54 11.80
N THR A 165 0.91 -4.12 12.99
CA THR A 165 0.55 -2.78 13.49
C THR A 165 1.67 -1.80 13.15
N TYR A 166 1.29 -0.60 12.70
CA TYR A 166 2.18 0.52 12.46
C TYR A 166 1.86 1.64 13.45
N ARG A 167 2.88 2.15 14.14
CA ARG A 167 2.82 3.41 14.90
C ARG A 167 3.39 4.52 14.04
N VAL A 168 2.56 5.51 13.74
CA VAL A 168 2.92 6.74 13.04
C VAL A 168 2.96 7.87 14.04
N THR A 169 4.13 8.51 14.17
CA THR A 169 4.32 9.69 15.02
C THR A 169 4.59 10.89 14.12
N TRP A 170 3.95 12.02 14.41
CA TRP A 170 4.30 13.30 13.79
C TRP A 170 4.86 14.27 14.81
N THR A 171 5.65 15.22 14.34
CA THR A 171 6.14 16.35 15.12
C THR A 171 6.11 17.61 14.26
N PHE A 172 5.58 18.72 14.79
CA PHE A 172 5.72 20.03 14.15
C PHE A 172 7.04 20.66 14.56
N ASP A 173 8.05 20.51 13.70
CA ASP A 173 9.42 20.97 13.91
C ASP A 173 9.63 22.40 13.38
N THR A 174 9.81 23.34 14.30
CA THR A 174 10.14 24.74 14.00
C THR A 174 11.60 25.08 14.28
N THR A 175 12.48 24.07 14.44
CA THR A 175 13.90 24.28 14.72
C THR A 175 14.54 25.13 13.62
N GLY A 176 15.28 26.16 14.04
CA GLY A 176 15.95 27.09 13.13
C GLY A 176 15.04 28.09 12.42
N MET A 177 13.74 28.16 12.77
CA MET A 177 12.84 29.19 12.26
C MET A 177 12.85 30.44 13.14
N THR A 178 12.68 31.60 12.51
CA THR A 178 12.37 32.87 13.19
C THR A 178 10.88 32.92 13.55
N GLN A 179 10.50 33.76 14.53
CA GLN A 179 9.09 33.93 14.91
C GLN A 179 8.22 34.35 13.72
N ASN A 180 8.68 35.29 12.89
CA ASN A 180 7.95 35.72 11.69
C ASN A 180 7.65 34.56 10.73
N GLN A 181 8.57 33.59 10.59
CA GLN A 181 8.35 32.42 9.73
C GLN A 181 7.37 31.42 10.37
N ILE A 182 7.37 31.30 11.70
CA ILE A 182 6.39 30.48 12.42
C ILE A 182 4.99 31.09 12.27
N ASP A 183 4.87 32.41 12.40
CA ASP A 183 3.59 33.12 12.24
C ASP A 183 3.01 32.96 10.83
N GLN A 184 3.86 32.87 9.79
CA GLN A 184 3.44 32.58 8.42
C GLN A 184 2.83 31.18 8.24
N LEU A 185 3.10 30.23 9.15
CA LEU A 185 2.48 28.91 9.12
C LEU A 185 1.10 28.87 9.79
N GLN A 186 0.67 29.96 10.44
CA GLN A 186 -0.62 30.00 11.11
C GLN A 186 -1.78 29.79 10.12
N GLY A 187 -2.63 28.79 10.40
CA GLY A 187 -3.75 28.43 9.54
C GLY A 187 -3.37 27.63 8.29
N ALA A 188 -2.08 27.37 8.06
CA ALA A 188 -1.63 26.50 6.98
C ALA A 188 -2.08 25.06 7.20
N GLN A 189 -2.30 24.34 6.11
CA GLN A 189 -2.74 22.94 6.11
C GLN A 189 -1.82 22.13 5.20
N THR A 190 -1.55 20.90 5.61
CA THR A 190 -0.84 19.91 4.82
C THR A 190 -1.37 18.53 5.18
N GLY A 191 -1.12 17.54 4.34
CA GLY A 191 -1.56 16.18 4.56
C GLY A 191 -0.94 15.23 3.56
N ILE A 192 -1.02 13.95 3.89
CA ILE A 192 -0.65 12.85 3.00
C ILE A 192 -1.46 11.63 3.40
N ASP A 193 -1.80 10.79 2.43
CA ASP A 193 -2.37 9.49 2.71
C ASP A 193 -1.27 8.43 2.64
N MET A 194 -1.42 7.39 3.44
CA MET A 194 -0.61 6.19 3.34
C MET A 194 -1.46 5.04 2.77
N GLN A 195 -0.89 4.34 1.80
CA GLN A 195 -1.48 3.17 1.17
C GLN A 195 -0.58 1.96 1.41
N TRP A 196 -1.14 0.88 1.92
CA TRP A 196 -0.47 -0.42 1.97
C TRP A 196 -1.00 -1.26 0.82
N GLU A 197 -0.10 -1.96 0.14
CA GLU A 197 -0.43 -2.85 -0.96
C GLU A 197 0.26 -4.20 -0.75
N LEU A 198 -0.48 -5.29 -0.98
CA LEU A 198 0.03 -6.64 -1.10
C LEU A 198 0.20 -6.95 -2.58
N ARG A 199 1.39 -7.41 -2.99
CA ARG A 199 1.59 -8.03 -4.31
C ARG A 199 2.03 -9.48 -4.16
N SER A 200 1.39 -10.37 -4.90
CA SER A 200 1.85 -11.76 -5.05
C SER A 200 3.22 -11.80 -5.71
N ASN A 201 4.05 -12.77 -5.31
CA ASN A 201 5.37 -13.02 -5.89
C ASN A 201 5.30 -13.68 -7.27
#